data_AF-A0A848YDE6-F1
#
_entry.id   AF-A0A848YDE6-F1
#
_cell.length_a   1.000
_cell.length_b   1.000
_cell.length_c   1.000
_cell.angle_alpha   90.00
_cell.angle_beta   90.00
_cell.angle_gamma   90.00
#
_symmetry.space_group_name_H-M   'P 1'
#
loop_
_entity.id
_entity.type
_entity.pdbx_description
1 polymer ?
#
loop_
_entity_poly.entity_id
_entity_poly.type
_entity_poly.pdbx_seq_one_letter_code
_entity_poly.pdbx_strand_id
1 'polypeptide(L)'
;MSTADFQKMTSALGGDKRGPLTDLPSVQKVTVLGAGVDAQALACLCLSEGADVLMFSAYRAELEPLRASGGISVRGQGPVG
;
A
#
# COMPACT_ATOMS: atom_id res chain seq x y z
N MET A 1 -3.38 36.44 -4.29
CA MET A 1 -3.49 35.14 -4.99
C MET A 1 -4.93 34.97 -5.43
N SER A 2 -5.16 34.71 -6.72
CA SER A 2 -6.52 34.58 -7.26
C SER A 2 -7.10 33.21 -6.89
N THR A 3 -8.42 33.13 -6.72
CA THR A 3 -9.16 31.86 -6.56
C THR A 3 -8.86 30.87 -7.69
N ALA A 4 -8.57 31.39 -8.89
CA ALA A 4 -8.17 30.60 -10.06
C ALA A 4 -6.80 29.91 -9.86
N ASP A 5 -5.86 30.55 -9.17
CA ASP A 5 -4.53 29.99 -8.91
C ASP A 5 -4.63 28.83 -7.91
N PHE A 6 -5.51 28.97 -6.90
CA PHE A 6 -5.77 27.92 -5.90
C PHE A 6 -6.46 26.69 -6.53
N GLN A 7 -7.44 26.91 -7.42
CA GLN A 7 -8.08 25.82 -8.17
C GLN A 7 -7.10 25.08 -9.10
N LYS A 8 -6.17 25.82 -9.73
CA LYS A 8 -5.13 25.23 -10.58
C LYS A 8 -4.12 24.40 -9.77
N MET A 9 -3.78 24.85 -8.57
CA MET A 9 -2.90 24.09 -7.66
C MET A 9 -3.59 22.82 -7.12
N THR A 10 -4.83 22.94 -6.67
CA THR A 10 -5.60 21.78 -6.14
C THR A 10 -5.90 20.74 -7.22
N SER A 11 -6.21 21.16 -8.45
CA SER A 11 -6.38 20.23 -9.58
C SER A 11 -5.07 19.56 -10.02
N ALA A 12 -3.94 20.26 -9.94
CA ALA A 12 -2.62 19.68 -10.23
C ALA A 12 -2.19 18.63 -9.18
N LEU A 13 -2.61 18.81 -7.93
CA LEU A 13 -2.33 17.87 -6.83
C LEU A 13 -3.30 16.68 -6.79
N GLY A 14 -4.54 16.85 -7.24
CA GLY A 14 -5.57 15.80 -7.24
C GLY A 14 -5.58 14.89 -8.47
N GLY A 15 -4.69 15.13 -9.45
CA GLY A 15 -4.70 14.46 -10.74
C GLY A 15 -3.95 13.14 -10.77
N ASP A 16 -4.41 12.12 -10.04
CA ASP A 16 -4.00 10.75 -10.36
C ASP A 16 -4.75 10.30 -11.63
N LYS A 17 -4.09 10.45 -12.78
CA LYS A 17 -4.64 10.14 -14.12
C LYS A 17 -4.59 8.64 -14.45
N ARG A 18 -4.48 7.76 -13.46
CA ARG A 18 -4.66 6.33 -13.70
C ARG A 18 -6.13 5.99 -13.54
N GLY A 19 -6.84 5.96 -14.66
CA GLY A 19 -8.14 5.30 -14.71
C GLY A 19 -8.01 3.86 -14.20
N PRO A 20 -9.07 3.29 -13.61
CA PRO A 20 -9.02 1.94 -13.08
C PRO A 20 -8.60 0.97 -14.19
N LEU A 21 -7.57 0.16 -13.92
CA LEU A 21 -7.14 -0.93 -14.80
C LEU A 21 -8.28 -1.94 -14.82
N THR A 22 -9.18 -1.81 -15.79
CA THR A 22 -10.54 -2.37 -15.73
C THR A 22 -10.63 -3.81 -16.20
N ASP A 23 -9.50 -4.48 -16.42
CA ASP A 23 -9.47 -5.80 -17.05
C ASP A 23 -8.26 -6.66 -16.62
N LEU A 24 -7.72 -6.43 -15.42
CA LEU A 24 -6.67 -7.29 -14.87
C LEU A 24 -7.28 -8.53 -14.22
N PRO A 25 -6.66 -9.71 -14.37
CA PRO A 25 -7.05 -10.89 -13.61
C PRO A 25 -7.02 -10.58 -12.11
N SER A 26 -8.07 -10.94 -11.38
CA SER A 26 -8.10 -10.72 -9.93
C SER A 26 -7.07 -11.63 -9.25
N VAL A 27 -6.08 -11.01 -8.61
CA VAL A 27 -5.11 -11.73 -7.80
C VAL A 27 -5.74 -11.96 -6.43
N GLN A 28 -6.39 -13.10 -6.23
CA GLN A 28 -7.12 -13.38 -5.00
C GLN A 28 -6.23 -13.87 -3.86
N LYS A 29 -5.10 -14.54 -4.16
CA LYS A 29 -4.21 -15.13 -3.16
C LYS A 29 -2.76 -14.79 -3.48
N VAL A 30 -2.07 -14.18 -2.52
CA VAL A 30 -0.69 -13.73 -2.66
C VAL A 30 0.15 -14.33 -1.54
N THR A 31 1.31 -14.89 -1.89
CA THR A 31 2.34 -15.24 -0.91
C THR A 31 3.51 -14.29 -1.05
N VAL A 32 3.86 -13.59 0.03
CA VAL A 32 5.01 -12.68 0.09
C VAL A 32 6.16 -13.37 0.83
N LEU A 33 7.32 -13.38 0.20
CA LEU A 33 8.55 -13.91 0.78
C LEU A 33 9.36 -12.77 1.41
N GLY A 34 9.64 -12.89 2.71
CA GLY A 34 10.18 -11.86 3.58
C GLY A 34 9.11 -11.15 4.42
N ALA A 35 9.55 -10.48 5.49
CA ALA A 35 8.68 -9.65 6.33
C ALA A 35 9.30 -8.28 6.67
N GLY A 36 10.30 -7.86 5.90
CA GLY A 36 10.87 -6.50 5.96
C GLY A 36 9.93 -5.42 5.41
N VAL A 37 10.42 -4.18 5.39
CA VAL A 37 9.61 -2.98 5.04
C VAL A 37 8.98 -3.05 3.64
N ASP A 38 9.73 -3.52 2.65
CA ASP A 38 9.22 -3.61 1.27
C ASP A 38 8.19 -4.74 1.13
N ALA A 39 8.42 -5.87 1.81
CA ALA A 39 7.48 -6.99 1.84
C ALA A 39 6.15 -6.59 2.51
N GLN A 40 6.23 -5.81 3.58
CA GLN A 40 5.06 -5.24 4.26
C GLN A 40 4.31 -4.24 3.39
N ALA A 41 5.02 -3.35 2.69
CA ALA A 41 4.41 -2.40 1.76
C ALA A 41 3.67 -3.13 0.61
N LEU A 42 4.30 -4.16 0.02
CA LEU A 42 3.69 -4.99 -1.01
C LEU A 42 2.46 -5.73 -0.48
N ALA A 43 2.56 -6.35 0.70
CA ALA A 43 1.43 -7.04 1.33
C ALA A 43 0.25 -6.09 1.59
N CYS A 44 0.50 -4.86 2.04
CA CYS A 44 -0.54 -3.84 2.21
C CYS A 44 -1.23 -3.47 0.90
N LEU A 45 -0.48 -3.31 -0.20
CA LEU A 45 -1.08 -3.05 -1.51
C LEU A 45 -1.96 -4.21 -1.98
N CYS A 46 -1.51 -5.45 -1.78
CA CYS A 46 -2.33 -6.62 -2.11
C CYS A 46 -3.61 -6.69 -1.26
N LEU A 47 -3.50 -6.41 0.05
CA LEU A 47 -4.66 -6.35 0.95
C LEU A 47 -5.64 -5.24 0.57
N SER A 48 -5.16 -4.06 0.13
CA SER A 48 -6.04 -2.96 -0.30
C SER A 48 -6.83 -3.27 -1.57
N GLU A 49 -6.28 -4.15 -2.42
CA GLU A 49 -6.96 -4.67 -3.62
C GLU A 49 -7.88 -5.87 -3.30
N GLY A 50 -8.04 -6.23 -2.03
CA GLY A 50 -8.92 -7.32 -1.57
C GLY A 50 -8.34 -8.73 -1.72
N ALA A 51 -7.03 -8.87 -1.88
CA ALA A 51 -6.37 -10.17 -1.92
C ALA A 51 -6.15 -10.75 -0.52
N ASP A 52 -6.20 -12.08 -0.41
CA ASP A 52 -5.71 -12.82 0.76
C ASP A 52 -4.18 -12.91 0.71
N VAL A 53 -3.50 -12.40 1.73
CA VAL A 53 -2.03 -12.38 1.79
C VAL A 53 -1.48 -13.31 2.86
N LEU A 54 -0.57 -14.20 2.46
CA LEU A 54 0.24 -15.01 3.36
C LEU A 54 1.69 -14.53 3.32
N MET A 55 2.29 -14.29 4.49
CA MET A 55 3.70 -13.91 4.58
C MET A 55 4.53 -15.07 5.11
N PHE A 56 5.67 -15.29 4.47
CA PHE A 56 6.68 -16.27 4.90
C PHE A 56 8.03 -15.59 5.00
N SER A 57 8.77 -15.82 6.08
CA SER A 57 10.18 -15.41 6.17
C SER A 57 11.00 -16.54 6.78
N ALA A 58 12.22 -16.72 6.28
CA ALA A 58 13.20 -17.61 6.91
C ALA A 58 13.68 -17.06 8.26
N TYR A 59 13.46 -15.76 8.52
CA TYR A 59 13.91 -15.08 9.72
C TYR A 59 12.73 -14.85 10.65
N ARG A 60 12.65 -15.64 11.74
CA ARG A 60 11.58 -15.52 12.75
C ARG A 60 11.46 -14.10 13.31
N ALA A 61 12.58 -13.41 13.48
CA ALA A 61 12.63 -12.05 14.02
C ALA A 61 11.84 -11.02 13.18
N GLU A 62 11.63 -11.28 11.89
CA GLU A 62 10.84 -10.38 11.04
C GLU A 62 9.32 -10.60 11.20
N LEU A 63 8.90 -11.82 11.54
CA LEU A 63 7.47 -12.18 11.69
C LEU A 63 6.94 -11.92 13.09
N GLU A 64 7.78 -11.97 14.12
CA GLU A 64 7.37 -11.81 15.51
C GLU A 64 6.69 -10.45 15.78
N PRO A 65 7.22 -9.30 15.30
CA PRO A 65 6.56 -8.00 15.48
C PRO A 65 5.19 -7.95 14.82
N LEU A 66 5.05 -8.53 13.63
CA LEU A 66 3.79 -8.58 12.87
C LEU A 66 2.73 -9.43 13.59
N ARG A 67 3.14 -10.52 14.23
CA ARG A 67 2.24 -11.34 15.05
C ARG A 67 1.81 -10.62 16.32
N ALA A 68 2.72 -9.89 16.95
CA ALA A 68 2.42 -9.12 18.15
C ALA A 68 1.49 -7.92 17.88
N SER A 69 1.64 -7.25 16.73
CA SER A 69 0.76 -6.15 16.31
C SER A 69 -0.59 -6.65 15.77
N GLY A 70 -0.68 -7.90 15.31
CA GLY A 70 -1.87 -8.46 14.68
C GLY A 70 -2.17 -7.89 13.29
N GLY A 71 -1.22 -7.16 12.69
CA GLY A 71 -1.41 -6.51 11.40
C GLY A 71 -0.20 -5.71 10.92
N ILE A 72 -0.30 -5.21 9.69
CA ILE A 72 0.72 -4.38 9.06
C ILE A 72 0.28 -2.92 9.13
N SER A 73 1.16 -2.04 9.61
CA SER A 73 0.94 -0.60 9.61
C SER A 73 1.98 0.07 8.71
N VAL A 74 1.52 0.72 7.64
CA VAL A 74 2.39 1.46 6.73
C VAL A 74 2.12 2.93 6.91
N ARG A 75 3.19 3.71 7.12
CA ARG A 75 3.14 5.16 7.17
C ARG A 75 3.71 5.71 5.88
N GLY A 76 2.95 6.55 5.18
CA GLY A 76 3.48 7.25 4.02
C GLY A 76 4.59 8.22 4.43
N GLN A 77 5.54 8.49 3.54
CA GLN A 77 6.55 9.56 3.72
C GLN A 77 5.97 10.97 3.49
N GLY A 78 4.66 11.07 3.24
CA GLY A 78 3.96 12.33 3.01
C GLY A 78 3.60 13.06 4.31
N PRO A 79 3.24 14.36 4.23
CA PRO A 79 2.91 15.19 5.39
C PRO A 79 1.68 14.71 6.19
N VAL A 80 0.86 13.84 5.59
CA VAL A 80 -0.34 13.22 6.21
C VAL A 80 -0.12 11.75 6.59
N GLY A 81 1.16 11.31 6.63
CA GLY A 81 1.53 9.92 6.90
C GLY A 81 0.85 9.31 8.11
#